data_AF-A0A9D6N028-F1
#
_entry.id   AF-A0A9D6N028-F1
#
_cell.length_a   1.000
_cell.length_b   1.000
_cell.length_c   1.000
_cell.angle_alpha   90.00
_cell.angle_beta   90.00
_cell.angle_gamma   90.00
#
_symmetry.space_group_name_H-M   'P 1'
#
loop_
_entity.id
_entity.type
_entity.pdbx_description
1 polymer ?
#
loop_
_entity_poly.entity_id
_entity_poly.type
_entity_poly.pdbx_seq_one_letter_code
_entity_poly.pdbx_strand_id
1 'polypeptide(L)'
;MSLFDALLLDPAPFQVWVANRVDKQRGSGIASDPYHGGLDGSGVSQFDIVMNLPQVSQPNAVVHLGPGTFVTKGFADGVAGGWQIKMGMKLLGSGIDVTTLKVDNSNVTVGSHVFAIAHALQSGTTVDAAEVADLSVDCNCGGANAAAFGAIRLLGNNARVRRVKVTNWGTISSTVNGFGIVCLTVEGRHGIG
;
A
#
# COMPACT_ATOMS: atom_id res chain seq x y z
N MET A 1 18.31 29.02 -11.76
CA MET A 1 17.10 28.73 -10.96
C MET A 1 17.45 28.96 -9.51
N SER A 2 16.65 29.75 -8.79
CA SER A 2 16.89 30.03 -7.38
C SER A 2 16.38 28.87 -6.52
N LEU A 3 16.96 28.70 -5.32
CA LEU A 3 16.52 27.70 -4.34
C LEU A 3 15.06 27.91 -3.90
N PHE A 4 14.56 29.15 -4.01
CA PHE A 4 13.16 29.50 -3.76
C PHE A 4 12.23 29.02 -4.88
N ASP A 5 12.66 29.06 -6.14
CA ASP A 5 11.87 28.51 -7.25
C ASP A 5 11.77 26.98 -7.15
N ALA A 6 12.83 26.31 -6.70
CA ALA A 6 12.83 24.86 -6.48
C ALA A 6 11.86 24.43 -5.37
N LEU A 7 11.73 25.21 -4.29
CA LEU A 7 10.80 24.95 -3.19
C LEU A 7 9.33 25.26 -3.55
N LEU A 8 9.09 26.16 -4.52
CA LEU A 8 7.76 26.47 -5.04
C LEU A 8 7.31 25.51 -6.16
N LEU A 9 8.26 24.79 -6.78
CA LEU A 9 8.01 23.81 -7.83
C LEU A 9 7.66 22.42 -7.30
N ASP A 10 7.99 22.09 -6.05
CA ASP A 10 7.53 20.85 -5.42
C ASP A 10 6.08 21.04 -4.95
N PRO A 11 5.07 20.42 -5.60
CA PRO A 11 3.72 20.46 -5.08
C PRO A 11 3.73 19.89 -3.67
N ALA A 12 3.25 20.69 -2.70
CA ALA A 12 3.19 20.25 -1.32
C ALA A 12 2.48 18.88 -1.24
N PRO A 13 3.05 17.90 -0.53
CA PRO A 13 2.49 16.56 -0.51
C PRO A 13 1.04 16.62 -0.02
N PHE A 14 0.14 16.02 -0.79
CA PHE A 14 -1.27 15.97 -0.43
C PHE A 14 -1.46 14.98 0.72
N GLN A 15 -1.79 15.50 1.90
CA GLN A 15 -1.93 14.69 3.11
C GLN A 15 -3.37 14.22 3.29
N VAL A 16 -3.52 12.94 3.63
CA VAL A 16 -4.81 12.27 3.82
C VAL A 16 -4.75 11.45 5.10
N TRP A 17 -5.81 11.53 5.90
CA TRP A 17 -5.95 10.75 7.11
C TRP A 17 -7.06 9.72 6.94
N VAL A 18 -6.77 8.48 7.34
CA VAL A 18 -7.68 7.35 7.28
C VAL A 18 -7.74 6.70 8.66
N ALA A 19 -8.95 6.46 9.17
CA ALA A 19 -9.18 5.90 10.49
C ALA A 19 -10.31 4.86 10.48
N ASN A 20 -10.29 3.97 11.45
CA ASN A 20 -11.43 3.10 11.75
C ASN A 20 -12.47 3.86 12.56
N ARG A 21 -13.37 4.55 11.85
CA ARG A 21 -14.44 5.34 12.48
C ARG A 21 -15.57 4.46 12.98
N VAL A 22 -16.07 4.76 14.19
CA VAL A 22 -17.20 4.06 14.83
C VAL A 22 -18.53 4.40 14.15
N ASP A 23 -18.68 5.63 13.66
CA ASP A 23 -19.88 6.12 12.99
C ASP A 23 -20.06 5.58 11.56
N LYS A 24 -19.04 4.90 11.02
CA LYS A 24 -18.96 4.39 9.64
C LYS A 24 -19.23 5.44 8.56
N GLN A 25 -19.17 6.73 8.91
CA GLN A 25 -19.34 7.82 7.95
C GLN A 25 -18.07 7.97 7.15
N ARG A 26 -18.20 8.29 5.86
CA ARG A 26 -17.05 8.34 4.95
C ARG A 26 -15.95 9.28 5.43
N GLY A 27 -16.28 10.45 5.97
CA GLY A 27 -15.33 11.53 6.28
C GLY A 27 -14.80 12.26 5.04
N SER A 28 -14.03 13.33 5.26
CA SER A 28 -13.44 14.18 4.21
C SER A 28 -11.95 13.92 3.95
N GLY A 29 -11.26 13.19 4.84
CA GLY A 29 -9.87 12.80 4.68
C GLY A 29 -8.86 13.75 5.32
N ILE A 30 -9.32 14.74 6.09
CA ILE A 30 -8.47 15.65 6.87
C ILE A 30 -8.23 15.09 8.27
N ALA A 31 -7.23 15.61 9.00
CA ALA A 31 -6.86 15.11 10.33
C ALA A 31 -8.02 15.09 11.35
N SER A 32 -8.87 16.12 11.36
CA SER A 32 -10.04 16.21 12.26
C SER A 32 -11.26 15.44 11.77
N ASP A 33 -11.29 15.05 10.50
CA ASP A 33 -12.38 14.31 9.87
C ASP A 33 -11.82 13.28 8.87
N PRO A 34 -11.13 12.24 9.37
CA PRO A 34 -10.43 11.27 8.55
C PRO A 34 -11.41 10.45 7.73
N TYR A 35 -10.94 9.88 6.62
CA TYR A 35 -11.71 8.90 5.87
C TYR A 35 -11.96 7.64 6.72
N HIS A 36 -13.12 7.01 6.57
CA HIS A 36 -13.36 5.68 7.11
C HIS A 36 -12.64 4.62 6.28
N GLY A 37 -11.66 3.93 6.86
CA GLY A 37 -10.93 2.83 6.21
C GLY A 37 -11.35 1.43 6.68
N GLY A 38 -12.34 1.32 7.55
CA GLY A 38 -12.79 0.05 8.11
C GLY A 38 -13.66 -0.78 7.15
N LEU A 39 -14.41 -1.72 7.70
CA LEU A 39 -15.47 -2.42 6.97
C LEU A 39 -16.79 -1.67 7.16
N ASP A 40 -17.55 -1.48 6.07
CA ASP A 40 -18.85 -0.79 6.10
C ASP A 40 -19.99 -1.59 6.76
N GLY A 41 -19.71 -2.83 7.20
CA GLY A 41 -20.69 -3.77 7.75
C GLY A 41 -21.24 -4.77 6.75
N SER A 42 -21.03 -4.57 5.44
CA SER A 42 -21.30 -5.56 4.39
C SER A 42 -20.10 -6.47 4.11
N GLY A 43 -18.96 -6.19 4.76
CA GLY A 43 -17.69 -6.89 4.54
C GLY A 43 -16.80 -6.27 3.46
N VAL A 44 -17.24 -5.17 2.83
CA VAL A 44 -16.44 -4.43 1.85
C VAL A 44 -15.36 -3.61 2.55
N SER A 45 -14.11 -3.75 2.09
CA SER A 45 -12.99 -2.89 2.50
C SER A 45 -13.20 -1.46 2.02
N GLN A 46 -13.40 -0.53 2.95
CA GLN A 46 -13.43 0.89 2.63
C GLN A 46 -12.02 1.46 2.44
N PHE A 47 -10.99 0.81 2.99
CA PHE A 47 -9.60 1.15 2.75
C PHE A 47 -9.26 1.13 1.26
N ASP A 48 -9.58 0.04 0.55
CA ASP A 48 -9.29 -0.06 -0.90
C ASP A 48 -10.03 1.02 -1.70
N ILE A 49 -11.27 1.35 -1.31
CA ILE A 49 -12.06 2.42 -1.92
C ILE A 49 -11.36 3.77 -1.72
N VAL A 50 -10.93 4.07 -0.50
CA VAL A 50 -10.22 5.31 -0.15
C VAL A 50 -8.92 5.43 -0.93
N MET A 51 -8.13 4.36 -1.02
CA MET A 51 -6.85 4.35 -1.74
C MET A 51 -6.99 4.56 -3.26
N ASN A 52 -8.19 4.33 -3.81
CA ASN A 52 -8.51 4.56 -5.22
C ASN A 52 -9.23 5.90 -5.47
N LEU A 53 -9.45 6.74 -4.45
CA LEU A 53 -10.01 8.07 -4.67
C LEU A 53 -9.03 8.95 -5.44
N PRO A 54 -9.49 9.83 -6.37
CA PRO A 54 -8.61 10.63 -7.22
C PRO A 54 -7.54 11.42 -6.46
N GLN A 55 -7.90 11.97 -5.30
CA GLN A 55 -7.01 12.73 -4.44
C GLN A 55 -6.01 11.86 -3.64
N VAL A 56 -6.26 10.57 -3.48
CA VAL A 56 -5.33 9.63 -2.82
C VAL A 56 -4.46 8.93 -3.86
N SER A 57 -5.04 8.54 -5.00
CA SER A 57 -4.37 7.77 -6.05
C SER A 57 -3.39 8.57 -6.92
N GLN A 58 -2.98 9.74 -6.47
CA GLN A 58 -2.01 10.62 -7.14
C GLN A 58 -0.58 10.42 -6.59
N PRO A 59 0.46 10.73 -7.39
CA PRO A 59 1.83 10.74 -6.90
C PRO A 59 2.02 11.67 -5.70
N ASN A 60 3.03 11.39 -4.86
CA ASN A 60 3.43 12.19 -3.70
C ASN A 60 2.36 12.36 -2.59
N ALA A 61 1.26 11.60 -2.64
CA ALA A 61 0.27 11.58 -1.57
C ALA A 61 0.86 11.00 -0.28
N VAL A 62 0.53 11.61 0.87
CA VAL A 62 0.93 11.12 2.19
C VAL A 62 -0.31 10.65 2.91
N VAL A 63 -0.40 9.35 3.14
CA VAL A 63 -1.55 8.70 3.76
C VAL A 63 -1.17 8.31 5.19
N HIS A 64 -1.84 8.93 6.16
CA HIS A 64 -1.75 8.64 7.58
C HIS A 64 -2.85 7.65 7.98
N LEU A 65 -2.44 6.50 8.51
CA LEU A 65 -3.34 5.49 9.04
C LEU A 65 -3.39 5.59 10.56
N GLY A 66 -4.60 5.80 11.08
CA GLY A 66 -4.87 5.74 12.51
C GLY A 66 -4.68 4.34 13.11
N PRO A 67 -4.91 4.19 14.42
CA PRO A 67 -4.90 2.88 15.08
C PRO A 67 -5.99 1.94 14.56
N GLY A 68 -5.70 0.64 14.62
CA GLY A 68 -6.65 -0.43 14.28
C GLY A 68 -6.24 -1.26 13.06
N THR A 69 -7.12 -2.20 12.69
CA THR A 69 -6.93 -3.09 11.54
C THR A 69 -7.69 -2.58 10.32
N PHE A 70 -6.97 -2.34 9.22
CA PHE A 70 -7.52 -2.03 7.91
C PHE A 70 -7.45 -3.29 7.05
N VAL A 71 -8.58 -3.73 6.50
CA VAL A 71 -8.62 -4.87 5.59
C VAL A 71 -8.37 -4.37 4.18
N THR A 72 -7.58 -5.07 3.38
CA THR A 72 -7.29 -4.73 1.99
C THR A 72 -7.27 -5.98 1.12
N LYS A 73 -7.72 -5.89 -0.12
CA LYS A 73 -7.48 -6.93 -1.13
C LYS A 73 -6.02 -6.94 -1.61
N GLY A 74 -5.23 -5.94 -1.21
CA GLY A 74 -3.83 -5.80 -1.61
C GLY A 74 -3.71 -5.54 -3.11
N PHE A 75 -2.67 -6.11 -3.71
CA PHE A 75 -2.41 -6.07 -5.14
C PHE A 75 -1.78 -7.38 -5.62
N ALA A 76 -2.23 -7.86 -6.78
CA ALA A 76 -1.56 -8.89 -7.56
C ALA A 76 -1.67 -8.53 -9.05
N ASP A 77 -0.63 -8.83 -9.82
CA ASP A 77 -0.64 -8.58 -11.26
C ASP A 77 -1.78 -9.36 -11.93
N GLY A 78 -2.62 -8.67 -12.71
CA GLY A 78 -3.79 -9.26 -13.39
C GLY A 78 -5.02 -9.52 -12.51
N VAL A 79 -5.02 -9.14 -11.22
CA VAL A 79 -6.17 -9.29 -10.31
C VAL A 79 -6.80 -7.92 -10.03
N ALA A 80 -8.11 -7.81 -10.24
CA ALA A 80 -8.87 -6.58 -10.03
C ALA A 80 -9.36 -6.44 -8.58
N GLY A 81 -9.66 -5.19 -8.17
CA GLY A 81 -10.38 -4.88 -6.94
C GLY A 81 -9.54 -4.46 -5.75
N GLY A 82 -8.22 -4.39 -5.89
CA GLY A 82 -7.30 -3.86 -4.88
C GLY A 82 -6.93 -2.39 -5.08
N TRP A 83 -5.76 -1.99 -4.59
CA TRP A 83 -5.17 -0.67 -4.79
C TRP A 83 -3.68 -0.78 -5.11
N GLN A 84 -3.04 0.33 -5.48
CA GLN A 84 -1.61 0.35 -5.78
C GLN A 84 -0.94 1.56 -5.16
N ILE A 85 0.24 1.35 -4.57
CA ILE A 85 1.10 2.44 -4.14
C ILE A 85 1.60 3.22 -5.37
N LYS A 86 1.73 4.54 -5.21
CA LYS A 86 2.15 5.46 -6.29
C LYS A 86 3.56 5.98 -6.04
N MET A 87 4.16 6.52 -7.10
CA MET A 87 5.43 7.26 -7.02
C MET A 87 5.37 8.33 -5.94
N GLY A 88 6.40 8.40 -5.09
CA GLY A 88 6.53 9.34 -3.98
C GLY A 88 5.51 9.19 -2.86
N MET A 89 4.57 8.24 -2.96
CA MET A 89 3.53 8.05 -1.96
C MET A 89 4.13 7.56 -0.65
N LYS A 90 3.66 8.13 0.47
CA LYS A 90 4.04 7.69 1.81
C LYS A 90 2.84 7.10 2.52
N LEU A 91 2.93 5.84 2.93
CA LEU A 91 1.93 5.19 3.77
C LEU A 91 2.48 5.07 5.19
N LEU A 92 1.91 5.85 6.11
CA LEU A 92 2.41 6.04 7.47
C LEU A 92 1.37 5.54 8.47
N GLY A 93 1.68 4.46 9.19
CA GLY A 93 0.84 4.02 10.31
C GLY A 93 1.12 4.78 11.60
N SER A 94 0.32 4.48 12.62
CA SER A 94 0.44 5.02 13.98
C SER A 94 1.44 4.25 14.86
N GLY A 95 2.02 3.15 14.35
CA GLY A 95 3.00 2.31 15.04
C GLY A 95 2.87 0.82 14.70
N ILE A 96 3.96 0.08 14.89
CA ILE A 96 3.96 -1.40 14.88
C ILE A 96 3.01 -1.88 15.97
N ASP A 97 2.17 -2.86 15.64
CA ASP A 97 1.11 -3.43 16.50
C ASP A 97 0.04 -2.43 16.96
N VAL A 98 0.08 -1.18 16.46
CA VAL A 98 -0.95 -0.15 16.66
C VAL A 98 -1.82 -0.02 15.41
N THR A 99 -1.20 0.05 14.24
CA THR A 99 -1.87 0.01 12.93
C THR A 99 -1.54 -1.31 12.26
N THR A 100 -2.56 -2.04 11.81
CA THR A 100 -2.39 -3.27 11.04
C THR A 100 -3.07 -3.16 9.69
N LEU A 101 -2.34 -3.39 8.60
CA LEU A 101 -2.92 -3.63 7.27
C LEU A 101 -3.02 -5.14 7.06
N LYS A 102 -4.23 -5.66 6.88
CA LYS A 102 -4.50 -7.10 6.76
C LYS A 102 -5.02 -7.45 5.37
N VAL A 103 -4.41 -8.43 4.73
CA VAL A 103 -4.86 -8.92 3.42
C VAL A 103 -6.13 -9.78 3.57
N ASP A 104 -7.14 -9.48 2.75
CA ASP A 104 -8.29 -10.33 2.51
C ASP A 104 -7.94 -11.36 1.41
N ASN A 105 -8.13 -12.64 1.73
CA ASN A 105 -7.81 -13.75 0.84
C ASN A 105 -9.00 -14.20 -0.02
N SER A 106 -10.13 -13.49 0.04
CA SER A 106 -11.37 -13.83 -0.69
C SER A 106 -11.27 -13.68 -2.22
N ASN A 107 -10.35 -12.84 -2.72
CA ASN A 107 -10.25 -12.47 -4.14
C ASN A 107 -8.85 -12.78 -4.69
N VAL A 108 -8.43 -14.05 -4.59
CA VAL A 108 -7.09 -14.51 -4.96
C VAL A 108 -7.18 -15.65 -5.98
N THR A 109 -6.44 -15.53 -7.09
CA THR A 109 -6.33 -16.57 -8.11
C THR A 109 -5.16 -17.52 -7.79
N VAL A 110 -5.30 -18.79 -8.17
CA VAL A 110 -4.22 -19.78 -8.06
C VAL A 110 -2.98 -19.29 -8.82
N GLY A 111 -1.81 -19.40 -8.20
CA GLY A 111 -0.54 -18.97 -8.78
C GLY A 111 -0.28 -17.46 -8.73
N SER A 112 -1.15 -16.67 -8.09
CA SER A 112 -0.92 -15.23 -7.92
C SER A 112 0.11 -14.93 -6.83
N HIS A 113 0.79 -13.79 -6.99
CA HIS A 113 1.60 -13.14 -5.96
C HIS A 113 0.86 -11.93 -5.41
N VAL A 114 0.24 -12.08 -4.24
CA VAL A 114 -0.54 -11.04 -3.57
C VAL A 114 0.34 -10.31 -2.57
N PHE A 115 0.36 -8.99 -2.64
CA PHE A 115 1.03 -8.12 -1.67
C PHE A 115 0.03 -7.17 -1.04
N ALA A 116 0.13 -6.91 0.27
CA ALA A 116 -0.71 -5.89 0.91
C ALA A 116 -0.45 -4.48 0.34
N ILE A 117 0.81 -4.20 -0.01
CA ILE A 117 1.27 -2.92 -0.56
C ILE A 117 2.19 -3.22 -1.75
N ALA A 118 1.72 -2.93 -2.96
CA ALA A 118 2.53 -3.08 -4.17
C ALA A 118 2.04 -2.20 -5.32
N HIS A 119 2.69 -2.36 -6.46
CA HIS A 119 2.33 -1.77 -7.74
C HIS A 119 2.59 -2.79 -8.86
N ALA A 120 2.09 -2.50 -10.07
CA ALA A 120 2.28 -3.35 -11.24
C ALA A 120 3.74 -3.41 -11.70
N LEU A 121 4.32 -4.62 -11.82
CA LEU A 121 5.69 -4.79 -12.32
C LEU A 121 5.75 -4.83 -13.85
N GLN A 122 4.74 -5.43 -14.50
CA GLN A 122 4.77 -5.70 -15.93
C GLN A 122 4.66 -4.45 -16.81
N SER A 123 4.21 -3.32 -16.24
CA SER A 123 4.05 -2.05 -16.95
C SER A 123 5.33 -1.19 -16.96
N GLY A 124 6.45 -1.68 -16.40
CA GLY A 124 7.67 -0.88 -16.23
C GLY A 124 7.48 0.32 -15.30
N THR A 125 6.43 0.31 -14.49
CA THR A 125 6.13 1.37 -13.54
C THR A 125 7.12 1.30 -12.38
N THR A 126 7.66 2.45 -11.97
CA THR A 126 8.46 2.58 -10.75
C THR A 126 7.69 3.39 -9.71
N VAL A 127 7.96 3.09 -8.45
CA VAL A 127 7.43 3.82 -7.29
C VAL A 127 8.58 4.52 -6.59
N ASP A 128 9.30 5.33 -7.36
CA ASP A 128 10.45 6.09 -6.88
C ASP A 128 10.04 6.96 -5.69
N ALA A 129 10.90 7.03 -4.67
CA ALA A 129 10.67 7.74 -3.42
C ALA A 129 9.44 7.31 -2.60
N ALA A 130 8.82 6.16 -2.91
CA ALA A 130 7.72 5.63 -2.10
C ALA A 130 8.20 5.19 -0.70
N GLU A 131 7.38 5.41 0.31
CA GLU A 131 7.69 5.09 1.70
C GLU A 131 6.55 4.30 2.36
N VAL A 132 6.91 3.23 3.07
CA VAL A 132 6.00 2.51 3.95
C VAL A 132 6.62 2.49 5.35
N ALA A 133 5.87 2.97 6.34
CA ALA A 133 6.40 3.08 7.68
C ALA A 133 5.37 2.91 8.80
N ASP A 134 5.86 2.50 9.97
CA ASP A 134 5.15 2.59 11.24
C ASP A 134 3.86 1.76 11.31
N LEU A 135 3.85 0.55 10.75
CA LEU A 135 2.68 -0.32 10.74
C LEU A 135 3.04 -1.81 10.77
N SER A 136 2.09 -2.63 11.20
CA SER A 136 2.12 -4.09 11.03
C SER A 136 1.41 -4.48 9.73
N VAL A 137 1.92 -5.47 9.02
CA VAL A 137 1.24 -6.12 7.90
C VAL A 137 0.94 -7.58 8.26
N ASP A 138 -0.33 -7.95 8.19
CA ASP A 138 -0.80 -9.33 8.30
C ASP A 138 -1.16 -9.81 6.90
N CYS A 139 -0.29 -10.64 6.30
CA CYS A 139 -0.51 -11.11 4.94
C CYS A 139 -1.58 -12.21 4.85
N ASN A 140 -2.07 -12.70 5.99
CA ASN A 140 -3.16 -13.65 6.08
C ASN A 140 -2.95 -14.93 5.22
N CYS A 141 -1.70 -15.36 5.09
CA CYS A 141 -1.31 -16.60 4.41
C CYS A 141 -1.81 -17.78 5.25
N GLY A 142 -2.79 -18.50 4.73
CA GLY A 142 -3.49 -19.58 5.46
C GLY A 142 -4.89 -19.88 4.94
N GLY A 143 -5.44 -19.03 4.07
CA GLY A 143 -6.67 -19.33 3.30
C GLY A 143 -6.44 -20.38 2.22
N ALA A 144 -7.51 -21.03 1.76
CA ALA A 144 -7.50 -22.20 0.88
C ALA A 144 -6.96 -22.00 -0.56
N ASN A 145 -6.46 -20.82 -0.92
CA ASN A 145 -6.07 -20.46 -2.28
C ASN A 145 -4.56 -20.64 -2.50
N ALA A 146 -4.18 -21.55 -3.40
CA ALA A 146 -2.79 -21.84 -3.77
C ALA A 146 -2.07 -20.62 -4.42
N ALA A 147 -1.70 -19.65 -3.59
CA ALA A 147 -1.06 -18.39 -3.94
C ALA A 147 0.06 -18.05 -2.95
N ALA A 148 0.90 -17.10 -3.34
CA ALA A 148 1.91 -16.52 -2.47
C ALA A 148 1.44 -15.17 -1.91
N PHE A 149 1.69 -14.94 -0.63
CA PHE A 149 1.28 -13.75 0.11
C PHE A 149 2.50 -13.05 0.70
N GLY A 150 2.73 -11.82 0.27
CA GLY A 150 3.76 -10.93 0.78
C GLY A 150 3.18 -9.66 1.38
N ALA A 151 4.00 -8.91 2.11
CA ALA A 151 3.57 -7.63 2.69
C ALA A 151 3.80 -6.49 1.70
N ILE A 152 5.04 -6.30 1.27
CA ILE A 152 5.45 -5.11 0.53
C ILE A 152 6.28 -5.50 -0.69
N ARG A 153 5.91 -4.98 -1.86
CA ARG A 153 6.71 -5.05 -3.09
C ARG A 153 6.87 -3.65 -3.70
N LEU A 154 8.10 -3.14 -3.68
CA LEU A 154 8.45 -1.84 -4.28
C LEU A 154 9.52 -2.06 -5.35
N LEU A 155 9.34 -1.42 -6.50
CA LEU A 155 10.36 -1.32 -7.55
C LEU A 155 10.57 0.17 -7.82
N GLY A 156 11.77 0.67 -7.57
CA GLY A 156 12.08 2.08 -7.75
C GLY A 156 13.30 2.52 -6.97
N ASN A 157 13.76 3.72 -7.27
CA ASN A 157 14.87 4.38 -6.61
C ASN A 157 14.39 5.12 -5.36
N ASN A 158 15.21 5.11 -4.32
CA ASN A 158 14.92 5.79 -3.04
C ASN A 158 13.62 5.31 -2.35
N ALA A 159 13.15 4.10 -2.68
CA ALA A 159 12.05 3.47 -1.95
C ALA A 159 12.48 3.09 -0.54
N ARG A 160 11.61 3.32 0.46
CA ARG A 160 11.96 3.14 1.88
C ARG A 160 10.88 2.32 2.60
N VAL A 161 11.33 1.29 3.31
CA VAL A 161 10.50 0.54 4.26
C VAL A 161 11.17 0.63 5.63
N ARG A 162 10.45 1.14 6.65
CA ARG A 162 11.03 1.30 7.99
C ARG A 162 10.02 1.06 9.09
N ARG A 163 10.45 0.41 10.18
CA ARG A 163 9.59 0.11 11.34
C ARG A 163 8.28 -0.55 10.90
N VAL A 164 8.43 -1.61 10.11
CA VAL A 164 7.33 -2.46 9.65
C VAL A 164 7.52 -3.86 10.24
N LYS A 165 6.45 -4.41 10.81
CA LYS A 165 6.39 -5.81 11.23
C LYS A 165 5.55 -6.58 10.24
N VAL A 166 6.04 -7.73 9.78
CA VAL A 166 5.32 -8.58 8.83
C VAL A 166 5.01 -9.92 9.49
N THR A 167 3.75 -10.35 9.37
CA THR A 167 3.23 -11.60 9.96
C THR A 167 2.42 -12.36 8.93
N ASN A 168 2.31 -13.68 9.13
CA ASN A 168 1.51 -14.58 8.29
C ASN A 168 1.78 -14.42 6.80
N TRP A 169 3.04 -14.22 6.41
CA TRP A 169 3.47 -14.23 5.01
C TRP A 169 3.94 -15.63 4.63
N GLY A 170 3.97 -15.93 3.34
CA GLY A 170 4.40 -17.23 2.86
C GLY A 170 3.74 -17.61 1.54
N THR A 171 3.71 -18.89 1.26
CA THR A 171 3.00 -19.45 0.11
C THR A 171 2.39 -20.78 0.51
N ILE A 172 1.19 -21.04 0.00
CA ILE A 172 0.63 -22.40 -0.04
C ILE A 172 0.56 -22.92 -1.48
N SER A 173 1.12 -22.16 -2.44
CA SER A 173 1.31 -22.60 -3.81
C SER A 173 2.56 -23.48 -3.93
N SER A 174 2.49 -24.51 -4.78
CA SER A 174 3.65 -25.28 -5.21
C SER A 174 4.40 -24.66 -6.39
N THR A 175 3.83 -23.64 -7.04
CA THR A 175 4.37 -23.07 -8.28
C THR A 175 5.01 -21.69 -8.10
N VAL A 176 4.78 -21.05 -6.95
CA VAL A 176 5.29 -19.68 -6.71
C VAL A 176 5.74 -19.47 -5.27
N ASN A 177 6.83 -18.72 -5.13
CA ASN A 177 7.53 -18.49 -3.87
C ASN A 177 6.94 -17.30 -3.10
N GLY A 178 6.89 -17.41 -1.77
CA GLY A 178 6.50 -16.32 -0.88
C GLY A 178 7.66 -15.42 -0.48
N PHE A 179 7.42 -14.11 -0.41
CA PHE A 179 8.38 -13.14 0.10
C PHE A 179 7.68 -12.19 1.07
N GLY A 180 8.26 -11.96 2.26
CA GLY A 180 7.72 -11.01 3.22
C GLY A 180 7.80 -9.57 2.71
N ILE A 181 9.00 -9.10 2.36
CA ILE A 181 9.26 -7.76 1.81
C ILE A 181 10.22 -7.90 0.63
N VAL A 182 9.93 -7.21 -0.46
CA VAL A 182 10.77 -7.12 -1.65
C VAL A 182 10.92 -5.65 -2.04
N CYS A 183 12.15 -5.14 -1.97
CA CYS A 183 12.52 -3.83 -2.50
C CYS A 183 13.52 -4.03 -3.63
N LEU A 184 13.15 -3.61 -4.84
CA LEU A 184 13.96 -3.72 -6.05
C LEU A 184 14.37 -2.31 -6.46
N THR A 185 15.67 -2.10 -6.64
CA THR A 185 16.21 -0.84 -7.16
C THR A 185 16.42 -0.98 -8.66
N VAL A 186 16.10 0.06 -9.43
CA VAL A 186 16.43 0.11 -10.85
C VAL A 186 17.72 0.92 -11.02
N GLU A 187 18.84 0.22 -11.22
CA GLU A 187 20.08 0.91 -11.58
C GLU A 187 19.92 1.50 -12.99
N GLY A 188 20.23 2.79 -13.13
CA GLY A 188 19.72 3.62 -14.22
C GLY A 188 20.04 3.11 -15.62
N ARG A 189 19.11 3.38 -16.55
CA ARG A 189 19.50 3.79 -17.91
C ARG A 189 20.37 5.04 -17.78
N HIS A 190 21.66 4.85 -17.56
CA HIS A 190 22.65 5.83 -17.98
C HIS A 190 22.57 5.84 -19.50
N GLY A 191 22.14 6.98 -20.05
CA GLY A 191 21.85 7.12 -21.47
C GLY A 191 23.03 6.75 -22.37
N ILE A 192 22.69 6.19 -23.52
CA ILE A 192 23.40 6.42 -24.76
C ILE A 192 22.34 6.81 -25.81
N GLY A 193 22.54 7.99 -26.41
CA GLY A 193 22.03 8.39 -27.73
C GLY A 193 20.53 8.48 -27.91
#